data_AF-A0A962JF47-F1
#
_entry.id   AF-A0A962JF47-F1
#
_cell.length_a   1.000
_cell.length_b   1.000
_cell.length_c   1.000
_cell.angle_alpha   90.00
_cell.angle_beta   90.00
_cell.angle_gamma   90.00
#
_symmetry.space_group_name_H-M   'P 1'
#
loop_
_entity.id
_entity.type
_entity.pdbx_description
1 polymer ?
#
loop_
_entity_poly.entity_id
_entity_poly.type
_entity_poly.pdbx_seq_one_letter_code
_entity_poly.pdbx_strand_id
1 'polypeptide(L)'
;MTKDIPPTIKKYLQQVLDEGIEVNALNWDCKPNWNPELTFKFWLINDDDELVNFLRCGLTSAIAKMADDHEESWQKSHNYPEDDNDDHRAARKDALLANFPPIYGAIDEIFHFLSACNLCTAIEAFEGWGADGIKYVVEACRVLGLKQLGLAYQAAINYKVEAKEKSEDDDIYCMLDAFESVTKFSINRQCIEMVQVIRKNYQLFLV
;
A
#
# COMPACT_ATOMS: atom_id res chain seq x y z
N MET A 1 28.31 3.09 10.71
CA MET A 1 27.18 4.01 10.53
C MET A 1 25.95 3.37 11.15
N THR A 2 25.14 4.15 11.87
CA THR A 2 23.84 3.68 12.37
C THR A 2 22.88 3.63 11.19
N LYS A 3 22.30 2.46 10.89
CA LYS A 3 21.30 2.35 9.83
C LYS A 3 20.10 3.24 10.14
N ASP A 4 19.54 3.88 9.13
CA ASP A 4 18.46 4.84 9.31
C ASP A 4 17.47 4.80 8.13
N ILE A 5 16.30 5.42 8.29
CA ILE A 5 15.33 5.59 7.20
C ILE A 5 16.00 6.38 6.06
N PRO A 6 15.79 5.99 4.78
CA PRO A 6 16.35 6.70 3.63
C PRO A 6 16.12 8.21 3.70
N PRO A 7 17.13 9.07 3.43
CA PRO A 7 17.00 10.52 3.55
C PRO A 7 15.83 11.11 2.75
N THR A 8 15.57 10.58 1.55
CA THR A 8 14.43 11.01 0.72
C THR A 8 13.10 10.71 1.40
N ILE A 9 12.92 9.50 1.95
CA ILE A 9 11.70 9.15 2.69
C ILE A 9 11.52 10.08 3.90
N LYS A 10 12.61 10.38 4.64
CA LYS A 10 12.54 11.34 5.76
C LYS A 10 12.09 12.73 5.33
N LYS A 11 12.62 13.23 4.21
CA LYS A 11 12.22 14.54 3.64
C LYS A 11 10.71 14.58 3.41
N TYR A 12 10.15 13.56 2.75
CA TYR A 12 8.72 13.53 2.44
C TYR A 12 7.85 13.28 3.68
N LEU A 13 8.29 12.45 4.62
CA LEU A 13 7.62 12.32 5.93
C LEU A 13 7.59 13.65 6.69
N GLN A 14 8.68 14.42 6.67
CA GLN A 14 8.71 15.75 7.30
C GLN A 14 7.74 16.72 6.61
N GLN A 15 7.68 16.71 5.28
CA GLN A 15 6.71 17.54 4.54
C GLN A 15 5.27 17.21 4.91
N VAL A 16 4.92 15.92 5.06
CA VAL A 16 3.59 15.51 5.51
C VAL A 16 3.27 16.04 6.92
N LEU A 17 4.27 16.11 7.81
CA LEU A 17 4.08 16.71 9.14
C LEU A 17 3.91 18.24 9.06
N ASP A 18 4.69 18.91 8.22
CA ASP A 18 4.74 20.37 8.11
C ASP A 18 3.49 20.94 7.41
N GLU A 19 3.04 20.27 6.35
CA GLU A 19 1.87 20.68 5.54
C GLU A 19 0.55 20.19 6.15
N GLY A 20 0.60 19.24 7.08
CA GLY A 20 -0.56 18.50 7.56
C GLY A 20 -0.99 17.40 6.58
N ILE A 21 -1.76 16.43 7.07
CA ILE A 21 -2.34 15.37 6.23
C ILE A 21 -3.57 15.91 5.50
N GLU A 22 -3.38 16.89 4.62
CA GLU A 22 -4.40 17.32 3.65
C GLU A 22 -4.24 16.57 2.31
N VAL A 23 -3.07 15.97 2.07
CA VAL A 23 -2.78 15.15 0.88
C VAL A 23 -3.23 13.71 1.15
N ASN A 24 -4.51 13.46 0.88
CA ASN A 24 -5.13 12.17 1.11
C ASN A 24 -5.04 11.30 -0.13
N ALA A 25 -3.88 10.67 -0.35
CA ALA A 25 -3.68 9.75 -1.47
C ALA A 25 -4.65 8.55 -1.45
N LEU A 26 -5.25 8.26 -0.29
CA LEU A 26 -6.02 7.05 -0.02
C LEU A 26 -7.47 7.30 0.43
N ASN A 27 -8.04 8.50 0.26
CA ASN A 27 -9.42 8.83 0.67
C ASN A 27 -9.84 8.30 2.08
N TRP A 28 -8.91 8.22 3.03
CA TRP A 28 -9.21 7.82 4.42
C TRP A 28 -9.48 9.06 5.26
N ASP A 29 -10.39 9.03 6.24
CA ASP A 29 -10.45 10.14 7.22
C ASP A 29 -9.19 10.10 8.09
N CYS A 30 -8.12 10.69 7.55
CA CYS A 30 -6.78 10.66 8.08
C CYS A 30 -6.59 11.85 9.01
N LYS A 31 -6.81 11.60 10.30
CA LYS A 31 -6.43 12.53 11.36
C LYS A 31 -5.14 12.02 11.99
N PRO A 32 -3.99 12.71 11.85
CA PRO A 32 -2.76 12.30 12.51
C PRO A 32 -3.02 12.16 14.02
N ASN A 33 -2.74 10.97 14.55
CA ASN A 33 -2.91 10.65 15.96
C ASN A 33 -1.65 10.02 16.58
N TRP A 34 -0.56 9.88 15.82
CA TRP A 34 0.69 9.35 16.32
C TRP A 34 1.58 10.48 16.88
N ASN A 35 2.48 10.14 17.81
CA ASN A 35 3.48 11.09 18.30
C ASN A 35 4.47 11.50 17.16
N PRO A 36 4.52 12.79 16.76
CA PRO A 36 5.42 13.25 15.69
C PRO A 36 6.91 12.97 15.95
N GLU A 37 7.34 12.93 17.22
CA GLU A 37 8.73 12.62 17.60
C GLU A 37 9.14 11.18 17.22
N LEU A 38 8.16 10.29 17.05
CA LEU A 38 8.37 8.90 16.67
C LEU A 38 8.31 8.68 15.16
N THR A 39 7.99 9.68 14.34
CA THR A 39 7.85 9.54 12.87
C THR A 39 9.06 8.85 12.23
N PHE A 40 10.27 9.24 12.60
CA PHE A 40 11.51 8.66 12.05
C PHE A 40 11.99 7.41 12.80
N LYS A 41 11.24 6.98 13.81
CA LYS A 41 11.48 5.76 14.61
C LYS A 41 10.15 5.05 14.83
N PHE A 42 9.31 4.98 13.81
CA PHE A 42 7.89 4.59 13.92
C PHE A 42 7.70 3.19 14.53
N TRP A 43 8.70 2.32 14.43
CA TRP A 43 8.70 1.01 15.08
C TRP A 43 8.67 1.07 16.62
N LEU A 44 8.93 2.25 17.21
CA LEU A 44 8.79 2.54 18.64
C LEU A 44 7.40 3.04 19.03
N ILE A 45 6.48 3.24 18.07
CA ILE A 45 5.07 3.54 18.35
C ILE A 45 4.46 2.27 18.96
N ASN A 46 4.11 2.33 20.24
CA ASN A 46 3.61 1.19 21.01
C ASN A 46 2.14 0.88 20.75
N ASP A 47 1.35 1.90 20.44
CA ASP A 47 -0.07 1.75 20.13
C ASP A 47 -0.24 1.25 18.69
N ASP A 48 -1.04 0.20 18.50
CA ASP A 48 -1.25 -0.42 17.19
C ASP A 48 -2.05 0.50 16.27
N ASP A 49 -3.05 1.19 16.78
CA ASP A 49 -3.90 2.09 16.00
C ASP A 49 -3.11 3.32 15.56
N GLU A 50 -2.24 3.87 16.42
CA GLU A 50 -1.32 4.94 16.05
C GLU A 50 -0.35 4.51 14.95
N LEU A 51 0.22 3.29 15.04
CA LEU A 51 1.15 2.81 14.03
C LEU A 51 0.43 2.49 12.71
N VAL A 52 -0.76 1.89 12.75
CA VAL A 52 -1.61 1.73 11.56
C VAL A 52 -1.85 3.10 10.93
N ASN A 53 -2.20 4.11 11.73
CA ASN A 53 -2.47 5.46 11.24
C ASN A 53 -1.23 6.15 10.66
N PHE A 54 -0.06 5.96 11.27
CA PHE A 54 1.20 6.41 10.69
C PHE A 54 1.46 5.77 9.33
N LEU A 55 1.29 4.45 9.22
CA LEU A 55 1.58 3.73 7.96
C LEU A 55 0.63 4.16 6.84
N ARG A 56 -0.66 4.25 7.16
CA ARG A 56 -1.72 4.49 6.18
C ARG A 56 -1.94 5.94 5.79
N CYS A 57 -1.52 6.88 6.64
CA CYS A 57 -1.73 8.32 6.42
C CYS A 57 -0.41 9.09 6.39
N GLY A 58 0.59 8.70 7.17
CA GLY A 58 1.91 9.34 7.16
C GLY A 58 2.77 8.82 6.02
N LEU A 59 3.05 7.51 6.02
CA LEU A 59 4.00 6.91 5.10
C LEU A 59 3.48 6.85 3.66
N THR A 60 2.24 6.42 3.45
CA THR A 60 1.61 6.38 2.12
C THR A 60 1.45 7.77 1.52
N SER A 61 1.06 8.79 2.29
CA SER A 61 1.04 10.18 1.78
C SER A 61 2.44 10.69 1.44
N ALA A 62 3.46 10.32 2.21
CA ALA A 62 4.84 10.65 1.87
C ALA A 62 5.29 9.97 0.57
N ILE A 63 4.91 8.71 0.36
CA ILE A 63 5.19 7.97 -0.88
C ILE A 63 4.44 8.57 -2.07
N ALA A 64 3.16 8.91 -1.91
CA ALA A 64 2.36 9.54 -2.96
C ALA A 64 2.92 10.90 -3.36
N LYS A 65 3.21 11.78 -2.40
CA LYS A 65 3.84 13.09 -2.66
C LYS A 65 5.20 12.94 -3.34
N MET A 66 5.99 11.95 -2.93
CA MET A 66 7.27 11.63 -3.58
C MET A 66 7.08 11.18 -5.03
N ALA A 67 6.06 10.37 -5.31
CA ALA A 67 5.72 9.92 -6.66
C ALA A 67 5.21 11.06 -7.54
N ASP A 68 4.39 11.96 -6.99
CA ASP A 68 3.87 13.13 -7.70
C ASP A 68 4.99 14.12 -8.06
N ASP A 69 5.85 14.48 -7.10
CA ASP A 69 7.02 15.33 -7.35
C ASP A 69 7.95 14.74 -8.43
N HIS A 70 8.13 13.41 -8.39
CA HIS A 70 8.95 12.68 -9.36
C HIS A 70 8.30 12.70 -10.75
N GLU A 71 6.99 12.45 -10.82
CA GLU A 71 6.21 12.49 -12.06
C GLU A 71 6.24 13.88 -12.69
N GLU A 72 5.98 14.94 -11.91
CA GLU A 72 6.07 16.32 -12.39
C GLU A 72 7.47 16.66 -12.93
N SER A 73 8.52 16.22 -12.23
CA SER A 73 9.90 16.44 -12.65
C SER A 73 10.21 15.70 -13.96
N TRP A 74 9.69 14.48 -14.11
CA TRP A 74 9.82 13.70 -15.33
C TRP A 74 9.08 14.36 -16.50
N GLN A 75 7.83 14.77 -16.32
CA GLN A 75 7.03 15.47 -17.34
C GLN A 75 7.70 16.76 -17.81
N LYS A 76 8.18 17.59 -16.86
CA LYS A 76 8.91 18.83 -17.16
C LYS A 76 10.19 18.59 -17.95
N SER A 77 10.92 17.51 -17.66
CA SER A 77 12.17 17.19 -18.37
C SER A 77 11.96 16.58 -19.76
N HIS A 78 10.80 15.98 -20.02
CA HIS A 78 10.48 15.32 -21.29
C HIS A 78 9.50 16.13 -22.17
N ASN A 79 9.07 17.32 -21.74
CA ASN A 79 8.05 18.14 -22.40
C ASN A 79 6.75 17.36 -22.71
N TYR A 80 6.34 16.48 -21.81
CA TYR A 80 5.08 15.74 -21.94
C TYR A 80 3.93 16.54 -21.29
N PRO A 81 2.76 16.61 -21.94
CA PRO A 81 1.56 17.17 -21.31
C PRO A 81 1.11 16.27 -20.15
N GLU A 82 0.42 16.84 -19.16
CA GLU A 82 -0.05 16.17 -17.92
C GLU A 82 -0.99 14.97 -18.16
N ASP A 83 -1.46 14.77 -19.39
CA ASP A 83 -2.50 13.79 -19.78
C ASP A 83 -1.91 12.44 -20.24
N ASP A 84 -0.88 11.95 -19.53
CA ASP A 84 -0.23 10.66 -19.84
C ASP A 84 -1.05 9.49 -19.26
N ASN A 85 -1.08 8.37 -20.01
CA ASN A 85 -1.82 7.17 -19.65
C ASN A 85 -1.44 6.64 -18.25
N ASP A 86 -2.43 6.30 -17.41
CA ASP A 86 -2.24 5.89 -16.02
C ASP A 86 -1.22 4.74 -15.85
N ASP A 87 -1.17 3.81 -16.82
CA ASP A 87 -0.22 2.69 -16.83
C ASP A 87 1.26 3.15 -16.84
N HIS A 88 1.57 4.24 -17.54
CA HIS A 88 2.93 4.76 -17.61
C HIS A 88 3.33 5.46 -16.31
N ARG A 89 2.38 6.13 -15.66
CA ARG A 89 2.60 6.73 -14.34
C ARG A 89 2.86 5.64 -13.28
N ALA A 90 2.08 4.56 -13.28
CA ALA A 90 2.29 3.43 -12.38
C ALA A 90 3.68 2.81 -12.55
N ALA A 91 4.11 2.54 -13.80
CA ALA A 91 5.44 1.99 -14.07
C ALA A 91 6.59 2.92 -13.61
N ARG A 92 6.42 4.25 -13.71
CA ARG A 92 7.40 5.22 -13.23
C ARG A 92 7.45 5.28 -11.70
N LYS A 93 6.31 5.14 -11.02
CA LYS A 93 6.25 5.01 -9.55
C LYS A 93 6.98 3.76 -9.08
N ASP A 94 6.80 2.63 -9.76
CA ASP A 94 7.53 1.39 -9.44
C ASP A 94 9.05 1.55 -9.61
N ALA A 95 9.48 2.18 -10.71
CA ALA A 95 10.90 2.47 -10.96
C ALA A 95 11.51 3.41 -9.90
N LEU A 96 10.74 4.39 -9.42
CA LEU A 96 11.14 5.25 -8.31
C LEU A 96 11.29 4.44 -7.01
N LEU A 97 10.29 3.63 -6.67
CA LEU A 97 10.26 2.83 -5.43
C LEU A 97 11.34 1.76 -5.38
N ALA A 98 11.80 1.25 -6.52
CA ALA A 98 12.92 0.31 -6.62
C ALA A 98 14.26 0.85 -6.07
N ASN A 99 14.38 2.18 -5.86
CA ASN A 99 15.56 2.80 -5.24
C ASN A 99 15.56 2.73 -3.70
N PHE A 100 14.48 2.23 -3.09
CA PHE A 100 14.30 2.12 -1.65
C PHE A 100 14.17 0.65 -1.23
N PRO A 101 14.30 0.33 0.07
CA PRO A 101 13.95 -1.00 0.54
C PRO A 101 12.54 -1.43 0.07
N PRO A 102 12.36 -2.65 -0.47
CA PRO A 102 11.10 -3.07 -1.09
C PRO A 102 9.87 -2.98 -0.18
N ILE A 103 10.08 -2.93 1.13
CA ILE A 103 9.02 -2.81 2.13
C ILE A 103 8.20 -1.52 1.99
N TYR A 104 8.79 -0.44 1.46
CA TYR A 104 8.07 0.82 1.23
C TYR A 104 6.97 0.65 0.17
N GLY A 105 7.31 0.09 -0.99
CA GLY A 105 6.34 -0.19 -2.05
C GLY A 105 5.31 -1.23 -1.63
N ALA A 106 5.72 -2.26 -0.87
CA ALA A 106 4.79 -3.27 -0.37
C ALA A 106 3.71 -2.68 0.57
N ILE A 107 4.09 -1.76 1.45
CA ILE A 107 3.13 -1.10 2.35
C ILE A 107 2.18 -0.21 1.57
N ASP A 108 2.73 0.56 0.63
CA ASP A 108 1.96 1.44 -0.23
C ASP A 108 0.88 0.65 -1.00
N GLU A 109 1.25 -0.46 -1.61
CA GLU A 109 0.35 -1.31 -2.39
C GLU A 109 -0.80 -1.89 -1.56
N ILE A 110 -0.49 -2.45 -0.39
CA ILE A 110 -1.52 -3.02 0.49
C ILE A 110 -2.49 -1.93 0.95
N PHE A 111 -1.99 -0.75 1.35
CA PHE A 111 -2.88 0.33 1.79
C PHE A 111 -3.69 0.95 0.67
N HIS A 112 -3.19 0.99 -0.58
CA HIS A 112 -4.00 1.36 -1.74
C HIS A 112 -5.18 0.40 -1.95
N PHE A 113 -4.94 -0.91 -1.86
CA PHE A 113 -6.02 -1.89 -2.00
C PHE A 113 -7.02 -1.82 -0.83
N LEU A 114 -6.53 -1.74 0.41
CA LEU A 114 -7.39 -1.58 1.59
C LEU A 114 -8.17 -0.27 1.54
N SER A 115 -7.61 0.77 0.90
CA SER A 115 -8.30 2.02 0.65
C SER A 115 -9.47 1.88 -0.30
N ALA A 116 -9.28 1.21 -1.43
CA ALA A 116 -10.36 0.85 -2.32
C ALA A 116 -11.47 0.12 -1.56
N CYS A 117 -11.11 -0.91 -0.77
CA CYS A 117 -12.06 -1.67 0.07
C CYS A 117 -12.78 -0.85 1.16
N ASN A 118 -12.26 0.33 1.52
CA ASN A 118 -12.91 1.23 2.48
C ASN A 118 -13.82 2.25 1.79
N LEU A 119 -13.50 2.64 0.55
CA LEU A 119 -14.30 3.56 -0.25
C LEU A 119 -15.53 2.89 -0.83
N CYS A 120 -15.36 1.66 -1.30
CA CYS A 120 -16.41 0.78 -1.76
C CYS A 120 -16.48 -0.45 -0.84
N THR A 121 -17.25 -1.46 -1.23
CA THR A 121 -17.24 -2.75 -0.54
C THR A 121 -16.00 -3.55 -0.95
N ALA A 122 -15.58 -4.51 -0.12
CA ALA A 122 -14.52 -5.44 -0.49
C ALA A 122 -14.81 -6.11 -1.84
N ILE A 123 -16.06 -6.53 -2.08
CA ILE A 123 -16.49 -7.14 -3.34
C ILE A 123 -16.16 -6.23 -4.54
N GLU A 124 -16.58 -4.97 -4.49
CA GLU A 124 -16.33 -4.00 -5.57
C GLU A 124 -14.84 -3.71 -5.76
N ALA A 125 -14.04 -3.70 -4.69
CA ALA A 125 -12.60 -3.52 -4.78
C ALA A 125 -11.90 -4.72 -5.44
N PHE A 126 -12.26 -5.94 -5.05
CA PHE A 126 -11.74 -7.17 -5.66
C PHE A 126 -12.10 -7.24 -7.15
N GLU A 127 -13.30 -6.81 -7.52
CA GLU A 127 -13.75 -6.74 -8.91
C GLU A 127 -12.98 -5.67 -9.70
N GLY A 128 -12.93 -4.44 -9.20
CA GLY A 128 -12.32 -3.31 -9.90
C GLY A 128 -10.82 -3.48 -10.12
N TRP A 129 -10.11 -4.11 -9.19
CA TRP A 129 -8.69 -4.42 -9.34
C TRP A 129 -8.44 -5.70 -10.14
N GLY A 130 -9.39 -6.65 -10.08
CA GLY A 130 -9.30 -7.94 -10.73
C GLY A 130 -8.05 -8.75 -10.34
N ALA A 131 -7.80 -9.81 -11.09
CA ALA A 131 -6.65 -10.69 -10.84
C ALA A 131 -5.30 -9.97 -11.05
N ASP A 132 -5.22 -9.01 -11.98
CA ASP A 132 -3.95 -8.34 -12.29
C ASP A 132 -3.56 -7.31 -11.22
N GLY A 133 -4.52 -6.53 -10.69
CA GLY A 133 -4.26 -5.64 -9.55
C GLY A 133 -3.92 -6.42 -8.27
N ILE A 134 -4.66 -7.48 -7.96
CA ILE A 134 -4.45 -8.24 -6.72
C ILE A 134 -3.10 -8.97 -6.69
N LYS A 135 -2.48 -9.26 -7.86
CA LYS A 135 -1.12 -9.84 -7.90
C LYS A 135 -0.09 -8.97 -7.18
N TYR A 136 -0.21 -7.65 -7.26
CA TYR A 136 0.68 -6.73 -6.57
C TYR A 136 0.50 -6.81 -5.05
N VAL A 137 -0.74 -6.98 -4.57
CA VAL A 137 -1.04 -7.20 -3.14
C VAL A 137 -0.45 -8.52 -2.64
N VAL A 138 -0.50 -9.59 -3.45
CA VAL A 138 0.16 -10.88 -3.12
C VAL A 138 1.67 -10.71 -2.97
N GLU A 139 2.30 -10.01 -3.93
CA GLU A 139 3.74 -9.78 -3.92
C GLU A 139 4.15 -8.90 -2.72
N ALA A 140 3.37 -7.87 -2.41
CA ALA A 140 3.56 -7.04 -1.22
C ALA A 140 3.47 -7.87 0.07
N CYS A 141 2.49 -8.77 0.18
CA CYS A 141 2.39 -9.71 1.30
C CYS A 141 3.63 -10.61 1.40
N ARG A 142 4.19 -11.05 0.27
CA ARG A 142 5.42 -11.86 0.23
C ARG A 142 6.63 -11.09 0.74
N VAL A 143 6.82 -9.84 0.30
CA VAL A 143 7.90 -8.95 0.74
C VAL A 143 7.84 -8.70 2.24
N LEU A 144 6.64 -8.47 2.77
CA LEU A 144 6.42 -8.26 4.21
C LEU A 144 6.49 -9.57 5.03
N GLY A 145 6.36 -10.73 4.39
CA GLY A 145 6.28 -12.02 5.08
C GLY A 145 4.92 -12.30 5.72
N LEU A 146 3.85 -11.66 5.24
CA LEU A 146 2.46 -11.87 5.62
C LEU A 146 1.89 -13.13 4.96
N LYS A 147 2.42 -14.30 5.35
CA LYS A 147 2.19 -15.58 4.66
C LYS A 147 0.70 -15.93 4.51
N GLN A 148 -0.09 -15.82 5.57
CA GLN A 148 -1.50 -16.20 5.53
C GLN A 148 -2.33 -15.26 4.64
N LEU A 149 -2.09 -13.94 4.73
CA LEU A 149 -2.75 -12.97 3.85
C LEU A 149 -2.34 -13.16 2.39
N GLY A 150 -1.06 -13.39 2.10
CA GLY A 150 -0.59 -13.68 0.75
C GLY A 150 -1.26 -14.92 0.15
N LEU A 151 -1.45 -15.98 0.95
CA LEU A 151 -2.19 -17.18 0.51
C LEU A 151 -3.67 -16.89 0.26
N ALA A 152 -4.31 -16.05 1.07
CA ALA A 152 -5.71 -15.68 0.89
C ALA A 152 -5.94 -14.86 -0.39
N TYR A 153 -5.09 -13.86 -0.65
CA TYR A 153 -5.12 -13.10 -1.91
C TYR A 153 -4.79 -13.97 -3.12
N GLN A 154 -3.86 -14.93 -2.99
CA GLN A 154 -3.57 -15.88 -4.07
C GLN A 154 -4.76 -16.80 -4.37
N ALA A 155 -5.52 -17.23 -3.35
CA ALA A 155 -6.73 -18.02 -3.55
C ALA A 155 -7.78 -17.25 -4.36
N ALA A 156 -7.97 -15.95 -4.08
CA ALA A 156 -8.85 -15.08 -4.86
C ALA A 156 -8.44 -14.98 -6.34
N ILE A 157 -7.14 -14.81 -6.62
CA ILE A 157 -6.61 -14.78 -8.00
C ILE A 157 -6.87 -16.11 -8.72
N ASN A 158 -6.55 -17.25 -8.07
CA ASN A 158 -6.70 -18.56 -8.67
C ASN A 158 -8.15 -18.83 -9.07
N TYR A 159 -9.09 -18.47 -8.20
CA TYR A 159 -10.52 -18.57 -8.50
C TYR A 159 -10.87 -17.80 -9.78
N LYS A 160 -10.44 -16.54 -9.92
CA LYS A 160 -10.77 -15.71 -11.09
C LYS A 160 -10.17 -16.27 -12.39
N VAL A 161 -8.97 -16.85 -12.32
CA VAL A 161 -8.33 -17.51 -13.49
C VAL A 161 -9.13 -18.73 -13.91
N GLU A 162 -9.53 -19.59 -12.97
CA GLU A 162 -10.32 -20.80 -13.25
C GLU A 162 -11.75 -20.49 -13.70
N ALA A 163 -12.35 -19.41 -13.20
CA ALA A 163 -13.73 -19.02 -13.52
C ALA A 163 -13.87 -18.38 -14.92
N LYS A 164 -12.85 -17.64 -15.39
CA LYS A 164 -12.76 -17.16 -16.78
C LYS A 164 -12.82 -18.29 -17.82
N GLU A 165 -12.49 -19.53 -17.44
CA GLU A 165 -12.62 -20.69 -18.31
C GLU A 165 -14.07 -21.24 -18.38
N LYS A 166 -15.02 -20.72 -17.59
CA LYS A 166 -16.35 -21.34 -17.38
C LYS A 166 -17.60 -20.49 -17.66
N SER A 167 -17.60 -19.16 -17.49
CA SER A 167 -18.55 -18.15 -18.09
C SER A 167 -18.53 -16.83 -17.31
N GLU A 168 -18.75 -15.68 -17.96
CA GLU A 168 -18.50 -14.32 -17.41
C GLU A 168 -19.53 -13.76 -16.39
N ASP A 169 -20.75 -14.33 -16.26
CA ASP A 169 -21.86 -13.62 -15.59
C ASP A 169 -22.05 -13.87 -14.07
N ASP A 170 -21.37 -14.86 -13.45
CA ASP A 170 -21.57 -15.23 -12.02
C ASP A 170 -20.37 -14.89 -11.10
N ASP A 171 -19.39 -14.13 -11.60
CA ASP A 171 -18.00 -14.15 -11.09
C ASP A 171 -17.67 -13.23 -9.91
N ILE A 172 -18.56 -12.30 -9.54
CA ILE A 172 -18.22 -11.17 -8.66
C ILE A 172 -18.18 -11.58 -7.17
N TYR A 173 -19.08 -12.47 -6.73
CA TYR A 173 -19.15 -12.91 -5.32
C TYR A 173 -18.00 -13.83 -4.92
N CYS A 174 -17.30 -14.42 -5.88
CA CYS A 174 -16.53 -15.62 -5.59
C CYS A 174 -15.03 -15.38 -5.32
N MET A 175 -14.46 -14.23 -5.71
CA MET A 175 -13.07 -13.89 -5.34
C MET A 175 -12.93 -13.63 -3.84
N LEU A 176 -13.88 -12.91 -3.25
CA LEU A 176 -13.91 -12.68 -1.81
C LEU A 176 -14.18 -13.99 -1.06
N ASP A 177 -15.12 -14.82 -1.53
CA ASP A 177 -15.35 -16.15 -0.91
C ASP A 177 -14.09 -17.04 -0.96
N ALA A 178 -13.36 -17.03 -2.08
CA ALA A 178 -12.11 -17.76 -2.22
C ALA A 178 -11.03 -17.22 -1.25
N PHE A 179 -10.93 -15.89 -1.08
CA PHE A 179 -10.10 -15.30 -0.03
C PHE A 179 -10.53 -15.80 1.36
N GLU A 180 -11.82 -15.75 1.65
CA GLU A 180 -12.39 -16.10 2.95
C GLU A 180 -12.30 -17.59 3.29
N SER A 181 -12.10 -18.46 2.29
CA SER A 181 -11.77 -19.88 2.49
C SER A 181 -10.43 -20.10 3.23
N VAL A 182 -9.52 -19.12 3.19
CA VAL A 182 -8.22 -19.15 3.87
C VAL A 182 -8.26 -18.36 5.19
N THR A 183 -8.84 -17.16 5.17
CA THR A 183 -8.99 -16.31 6.36
C THR A 183 -10.09 -15.27 6.17
N LYS A 184 -10.82 -14.93 7.24
CA LYS A 184 -11.87 -13.90 7.20
C LYS A 184 -11.32 -12.55 6.71
N PHE A 185 -12.03 -11.91 5.78
CA PHE A 185 -11.68 -10.57 5.33
C PHE A 185 -12.06 -9.53 6.39
N SER A 186 -11.08 -8.73 6.78
CA SER A 186 -11.27 -7.59 7.68
C SER A 186 -10.12 -6.62 7.52
N ILE A 187 -10.42 -5.38 7.13
CA ILE A 187 -9.40 -4.32 6.99
C ILE A 187 -8.62 -4.16 8.29
N ASN A 188 -9.33 -4.03 9.42
CA ASN A 188 -8.68 -3.88 10.74
C ASN A 188 -7.74 -5.04 11.06
N ARG A 189 -8.15 -6.29 10.82
CA ARG A 189 -7.29 -7.45 11.07
C ARG A 189 -6.03 -7.40 10.21
N GLN A 190 -6.16 -7.06 8.94
CA GLN A 190 -5.02 -6.94 8.03
C GLN A 190 -4.05 -5.84 8.48
N CYS A 191 -4.56 -4.68 8.89
CA CYS A 191 -3.77 -3.60 9.45
C CYS A 191 -2.98 -4.03 10.70
N ILE A 192 -3.61 -4.77 11.62
CA ILE A 192 -2.94 -5.29 12.82
C ILE A 192 -1.84 -6.31 12.47
N GLU A 193 -2.10 -7.22 11.53
CA GLU A 193 -1.10 -8.19 11.07
C GLU A 193 0.11 -7.49 10.43
N MET A 194 -0.11 -6.41 9.65
CA MET A 194 0.96 -5.57 9.11
C MET A 194 1.80 -4.93 10.23
N VAL A 195 1.16 -4.34 11.24
CA VAL A 195 1.85 -3.70 12.37
C VAL A 195 2.79 -4.67 13.08
N GLN A 196 2.32 -5.89 13.36
CA GLN A 196 3.13 -6.91 14.02
C GLN A 196 4.39 -7.26 13.22
N VAL A 197 4.23 -7.42 11.90
CA VAL A 197 5.35 -7.67 10.98
C VAL A 197 6.31 -6.50 10.94
N ILE A 198 5.79 -5.27 10.84
CA ILE A 198 6.59 -4.05 10.71
C ILE A 198 7.44 -3.83 11.97
N ARG A 199 6.87 -3.99 13.16
CA ARG A 199 7.66 -3.88 14.40
C ARG A 199 8.74 -4.96 14.49
N LYS A 200 8.41 -6.21 14.14
CA LYS A 200 9.36 -7.33 14.17
C LYS A 200 10.51 -7.13 13.18
N ASN A 201 10.23 -6.53 12.03
CA ASN A 201 11.16 -6.45 10.90
C ASN A 201 11.58 -5.02 10.56
N TYR A 202 11.50 -4.06 11.49
CA TYR A 202 11.75 -2.64 11.23
C TYR A 202 13.11 -2.35 10.60
N GLN A 203 14.10 -3.22 10.83
CA GLN A 203 15.43 -3.10 10.24
C GLN A 203 15.42 -3.18 8.71
N LEU A 204 14.38 -3.77 8.10
CA LEU A 204 14.19 -3.82 6.65
C LEU A 204 13.87 -2.45 6.04
N PHE A 205 13.50 -1.46 6.84
CA PHE A 205 13.27 -0.09 6.39
C PHE A 205 14.55 0.75 6.36
N LEU A 206 15.65 0.26 6.94
CA LEU A 206 16.84 1.07 7.21
C LEU A 206 17.96 0.77 6.22
N VAL A 207 18.66 1.82 5.77
CA VAL A 207 19.82 1.77 4.87
C VAL A 207 21.11 2.21 5.56
#